data_AF-A0A7W3R982-F1
#
_entry.id   AF-A0A7W3R982-F1
#
_cell.length_a   1.000
_cell.length_b   1.000
_cell.length_c   1.000
_cell.angle_alpha   90.00
_cell.angle_beta   90.00
_cell.angle_gamma   90.00
#
_symmetry.space_group_name_H-M   'P 1'
#
loop_
_entity.id
_entity.type
_entity.pdbx_description
1 polymer ?
#
loop_
_entity_poly.entity_id
_entity_poly.type
_entity_poly.pdbx_seq_one_letter_code
_entity_poly.pdbx_strand_id
1 'polypeptide(L)'
;MSVRASDPGDGASEIEEWFLRAVIRVYGPWVTSDVVNAEERRLAARRVTHARRTLAELDSGADSVRAALPRGRSGAWGAGR
;
A
#
# COMPACT_ATOMS: atom_id res chain seq x y z
N MET A 1 19.16 1.66 -23.03
CA MET A 1 18.41 1.23 -21.84
C MET A 1 17.75 2.48 -21.25
N SER A 2 16.44 2.65 -21.41
CA SER A 2 15.73 3.84 -20.93
C SER A 2 15.18 3.54 -19.54
N VAL A 3 15.80 4.10 -18.50
CA VAL A 3 15.24 4.07 -17.14
C VAL A 3 14.08 5.05 -17.13
N ARG A 4 12.84 4.55 -17.03
CA ARG A 4 11.71 5.42 -16.71
C ARG A 4 11.97 5.96 -15.30
N ALA A 5 12.05 7.28 -15.17
CA ALA A 5 12.03 7.91 -13.87
C ALA A 5 10.71 7.51 -13.20
N SER A 6 10.78 6.76 -12.11
CA SER A 6 9.63 6.55 -11.23
C SER A 6 9.13 7.92 -10.79
N ASP A 7 7.82 8.14 -10.87
CA ASP A 7 7.23 9.37 -10.35
C ASP A 7 7.56 9.44 -8.85
N PRO A 8 8.06 10.57 -8.30
CA PRO A 8 8.30 10.69 -6.86
C PRO A 8 7.07 10.32 -6.00
N GLY A 9 5.84 10.44 -6.55
CA GLY A 9 4.61 9.97 -5.89
C GLY A 9 4.49 8.44 -5.75
N ASP A 10 5.06 7.68 -6.69
CA ASP A 10 5.02 6.21 -6.67
C ASP A 10 5.89 5.65 -5.53
N GLY A 11 7.09 6.24 -5.34
CA GLY A 11 8.00 5.82 -4.29
C GLY A 11 7.49 6.11 -2.87
N ALA A 12 6.78 7.23 -2.69
CA ALA A 12 6.15 7.56 -1.40
C ALA A 12 5.03 6.57 -1.03
N SER A 13 4.20 6.20 -2.01
CA SER A 13 3.11 5.25 -1.84
C SER A 13 3.63 3.84 -1.51
N GLU A 14 4.71 3.42 -2.17
CA GLU A 14 5.36 2.14 -1.88
C GLU A 14 5.93 2.12 -0.45
N ILE A 15 6.66 3.17 -0.04
CA ILE A 15 7.21 3.27 1.32
C ILE A 15 6.09 3.23 2.38
N GLU A 16 4.97 3.90 2.12
CA GLU A 16 3.81 3.87 3.00
C GLU A 16 3.23 2.46 3.12
N GLU A 17 3.09 1.73 2.01
CA GLU A 17 2.62 0.34 2.02
C GLU A 17 3.53 -0.57 2.85
N TRP A 18 4.85 -0.49 2.65
CA TRP A 18 5.83 -1.25 3.42
C TRP A 18 5.75 -0.93 4.92
N PHE A 19 5.61 0.34 5.26
CA PHE A 19 5.46 0.79 6.64
C PHE A 19 4.20 0.20 7.29
N LEU A 20 3.04 0.25 6.62
CA LEU A 20 1.78 -0.28 7.14
C LEU A 20 1.84 -1.80 7.33
N ARG A 21 2.47 -2.52 6.39
CA ARG A 21 2.74 -3.97 6.53
C ARG A 21 3.63 -4.27 7.74
N ALA A 22 4.68 -3.46 7.95
CA ALA A 22 5.55 -3.60 9.11
C ALA A 22 4.80 -3.36 10.44
N VAL A 23 3.91 -2.36 10.50
CA VAL A 23 3.05 -2.10 11.66
C VAL A 23 2.20 -3.33 12.00
N ILE A 24 1.57 -3.97 11.00
CA ILE A 24 0.77 -5.20 11.23
C ILE A 24 1.67 -6.34 11.73
N ARG A 25 2.85 -6.51 11.14
CA ARG A 25 3.81 -7.56 11.52
C ARG A 25 4.27 -7.42 12.98
N VAL A 26 4.56 -6.19 13.42
CA VAL A 26 5.08 -5.89 14.76
C VAL A 26 3.98 -5.93 15.81
N TYR A 27 2.85 -5.25 15.58
CA TYR A 27 1.80 -5.10 16.58
C TYR A 27 0.73 -6.19 16.52
N GLY A 28 0.62 -6.95 15.44
CA GLY A 28 -0.33 -8.06 15.29
C GLY A 28 -0.28 -9.06 16.45
N PRO A 29 0.89 -9.61 16.80
CA PRO A 29 1.02 -10.55 17.93
C PRO A 29 0.65 -9.94 19.28
N TRP A 30 0.79 -8.63 19.45
CA TRP A 30 0.54 -7.95 20.72
C TRP A 30 -0.95 -7.87 21.02
N VAL A 31 -1.83 -7.88 20.01
CA VAL A 31 -3.29 -7.77 20.19
C VAL A 31 -3.85 -8.89 21.06
N THR A 32 -3.31 -10.10 20.93
CA THR A 32 -3.78 -11.31 21.64
C THR A 32 -2.81 -11.81 22.71
N SER A 33 -1.74 -11.07 22.98
CA SER A 33 -0.69 -11.47 23.91
C SER A 33 -1.14 -11.31 25.36
N ASP A 34 -0.95 -12.35 26.17
CA ASP A 34 -1.24 -12.38 27.59
C ASP A 34 -0.17 -11.66 28.43
N VAL A 35 1.06 -11.57 27.92
CA VAL A 35 2.18 -10.86 28.57
C VAL A 35 2.18 -9.34 28.35
N VAL A 36 1.46 -8.84 27.34
CA VAL A 36 1.33 -7.41 27.05
C VAL A 36 0.21 -6.82 27.89
N ASN A 37 0.39 -5.63 28.47
CA ASN A 37 -0.63 -5.07 29.35
C ASN A 37 -1.88 -4.59 28.57
N ALA A 38 -2.98 -4.32 29.27
CA ALA A 38 -4.25 -3.98 28.63
C ALA A 38 -4.20 -2.69 27.79
N GLU A 39 -3.40 -1.70 28.19
CA GLU A 39 -3.24 -0.44 27.47
C GLU A 39 -2.46 -0.64 26.17
N GLU A 40 -1.35 -1.35 26.24
CA GLU A 40 -0.52 -1.69 25.07
C GLU A 40 -1.28 -2.56 24.07
N ARG A 41 -2.09 -3.52 24.55
CA ARG A 41 -2.99 -4.31 23.69
C ARG A 41 -4.00 -3.42 22.96
N ARG A 42 -4.61 -2.45 23.64
CA ARG A 42 -5.54 -1.49 23.02
C ARG A 42 -4.83 -0.63 21.99
N LEU A 43 -3.62 -0.17 22.27
CA LEU A 43 -2.81 0.59 21.33
C LEU A 43 -2.44 -0.25 20.10
N ALA A 44 -2.02 -1.50 20.29
CA ALA A 44 -1.73 -2.45 19.22
C ALA A 44 -2.98 -2.68 18.34
N ALA A 45 -4.14 -2.91 18.95
CA ALA A 45 -5.40 -3.10 18.24
C ALA A 45 -5.77 -1.87 17.38
N ARG A 46 -5.57 -0.65 17.90
CA ARG A 46 -5.77 0.59 17.15
C ARG A 46 -4.82 0.71 15.96
N ARG A 47 -3.53 0.45 16.17
CA ARG A 47 -2.50 0.52 15.12
C ARG A 47 -2.75 -0.50 14.00
N VAL A 48 -3.05 -1.74 14.37
CA VAL A 48 -3.36 -2.81 13.41
C VAL A 48 -4.65 -2.53 12.65
N THR A 49 -5.70 -2.06 13.33
CA THR A 49 -6.97 -1.69 12.68
C THR A 49 -6.77 -0.56 11.68
N HIS A 50 -6.04 0.48 12.06
CA HIS A 50 -5.72 1.59 11.16
C HIS A 50 -4.92 1.11 9.94
N ALA A 51 -3.83 0.36 10.17
CA ALA A 51 -2.97 -0.09 9.08
C ALA A 51 -3.71 -0.99 8.06
N ARG A 52 -4.58 -1.89 8.54
CA ARG A 52 -5.43 -2.72 7.67
C ARG A 52 -6.40 -1.88 6.83
N ARG A 53 -7.01 -0.86 7.43
CA ARG A 53 -7.95 0.02 6.73
C ARG A 53 -7.23 0.83 5.66
N THR A 54 -6.10 1.45 6.00
CA THR A 54 -5.31 2.23 5.05
C THR A 54 -4.80 1.38 3.89
N LEU A 55 -4.33 0.15 4.15
CA LEU A 55 -3.93 -0.76 3.07
C LEU A 55 -5.10 -1.08 2.12
N ALA A 56 -6.30 -1.33 2.65
CA ALA A 56 -7.47 -1.59 1.82
C ALA A 56 -7.89 -0.35 0.99
N GLU A 57 -7.73 0.85 1.53
CA GLU A 57 -7.95 2.11 0.81
C GLU A 57 -6.92 2.29 -0.33
N LEU A 58 -5.64 1.97 -0.08
CA LEU A 58 -4.57 2.00 -1.10
C LEU A 58 -4.81 0.98 -2.23
N ASP A 59 -5.18 -0.25 -1.89
CA ASP A 59 -5.50 -1.29 -2.88
C ASP A 59 -6.70 -0.89 -3.76
N SER A 60 -7.74 -0.33 -3.13
CA SER A 60 -8.93 0.16 -3.84
C SER A 60 -8.60 1.35 -4.75
N GLY A 61 -7.72 2.24 -4.30
CA GLY A 61 -7.18 3.35 -5.10
C GLY A 61 -6.41 2.84 -6.32
N ALA A 62 -5.50 1.89 -6.11
CA ALA A 62 -4.71 1.27 -7.19
C ALA A 62 -5.61 0.59 -8.24
N ASP A 63 -6.65 -0.12 -7.80
CA ASP A 63 -7.61 -0.74 -8.72
C ASP A 63 -8.45 0.31 -9.47
N SER A 64 -8.83 1.42 -8.83
CA SER A 64 -9.54 2.52 -9.48
C SER A 64 -8.68 3.22 -10.54
N VAL A 65 -7.40 3.45 -10.27
CA VAL A 65 -6.43 4.00 -11.23
C VAL A 65 -6.22 3.03 -12.39
N ARG A 66 -6.06 1.73 -12.10
CA ARG A 66 -5.92 0.68 -13.12
C ARG A 66 -7.18 0.56 -14.00
N ALA A 67 -8.36 0.77 -13.43
CA ALA A 67 -9.63 0.78 -14.16
C ALA A 67 -9.83 2.05 -14.99
N ALA A 68 -9.32 3.20 -14.54
CA ALA A 68 -9.39 4.48 -15.23
C ALA A 68 -8.40 4.60 -16.40
N LEU A 69 -7.32 3.80 -16.41
CA LEU A 69 -6.43 3.70 -17.57
C LEU A 69 -7.18 3.08 -18.76
N PRO A 70 -7.22 3.73 -19.94
CA PRO A 70 -7.83 3.15 -21.12
C PRO A 70 -7.09 1.85 -21.48
N ARG A 71 -7.82 0.73 -21.52
CA ARG A 71 -7.31 -0.61 -21.90
C ARG A 71 -6.99 -0.73 -23.40
N GLY A 72 -6.36 0.28 -23.99
CA GLY A 72 -6.14 0.35 -25.42
C GLY A 72 -5.22 1.49 -25.82
N ARG A 73 -3.90 1.27 -25.73
CA ARG A 73 -2.88 1.88 -26.60
C ARG A 73 -1.51 1.23 -26.43
N SER A 74 -1.45 -0.09 -26.55
CA SER A 74 -0.24 -0.78 -27.02
C SER A 74 -0.43 -1.10 -28.49
N GLY A 75 0.01 -0.19 -29.36
CA GLY A 75 -0.04 -0.40 -30.82
C GLY A 75 -0.34 0.87 -31.63
N ALA A 76 0.45 1.93 -31.48
CA ALA A 76 0.46 3.04 -32.46
C ALA A 76 1.70 3.94 -32.27
N TRP A 77 2.89 3.35 -32.26
CA TRP A 77 4.12 4.07 -32.58
C TRP A 77 4.92 3.20 -33.54
N GLY A 78 4.37 3.02 -34.74
CA GLY A 78 4.98 2.28 -35.82
C GLY A 78 4.59 2.94 -37.14
N ALA A 79 5.58 3.58 -37.77
CA ALA A 79 5.64 3.93 -39.18
C ALA A 79 4.56 4.88 -39.73
N GLY A 80 4.91 6.17 -39.80
CA GLY A 80 4.49 7.05 -40.88
C GLY A 80 5.74 7.77 -41.37
N ARG A 81 6.28 7.32 -42.51
CA ARG A 81 7.28 8.06 -43.28
C ARG A 81 6.63 9.29 -43.91
#